data_AF-A0A962F2P5-F1
#
_entry.id   AF-A0A962F2P5-F1
#
_cell.length_a   1.000
_cell.length_b   1.000
_cell.length_c   1.000
_cell.angle_alpha   90.00
_cell.angle_beta   90.00
_cell.angle_gamma   90.00
#
_symmetry.space_group_name_H-M   'P 1'
#
loop_
_entity.id
_entity.type
_entity.pdbx_description
1 polymer ?
#
loop_
_entity_poly.entity_id
_entity_poly.type
_entity_poly.pdbx_seq_one_letter_code
_entity_poly.pdbx_strand_id
1 'polypeptide(L)'
;MEPKIIVMIVTLAMPNGNGGVHVKPMPTVEHCVKAANIEASDPFVRHVECSELADGKLLLDFKWQDDVKSKASQHGTIFKTQTKS
;
A
#
# COMPACT_ATOMS: atom_id res chain seq x y z
N MET A 1 -31.85 5.04 -0.78
CA MET A 1 -30.57 4.62 -1.39
C MET A 1 -29.52 5.59 -0.90
N GLU A 2 -28.52 5.12 -0.16
CA GLU A 2 -27.35 5.97 0.12
C GLU A 2 -26.57 6.15 -1.19
N PRO A 3 -26.13 7.38 -1.52
CA PRO A 3 -25.34 7.62 -2.71
C PRO A 3 -23.98 6.94 -2.54
N LYS A 4 -23.65 6.05 -3.49
CA LYS A 4 -22.32 5.44 -3.55
C LYS A 4 -21.29 6.51 -3.88
N ILE A 5 -20.51 6.93 -2.90
CA ILE A 5 -19.43 7.90 -3.10
C ILE A 5 -18.21 7.13 -3.58
N ILE A 6 -17.71 7.48 -4.75
CA ILE A 6 -16.49 6.90 -5.30
C ILE A 6 -15.35 7.82 -4.95
N VAL A 7 -14.23 7.26 -4.49
CA VAL A 7 -13.02 8.03 -4.23
C VAL A 7 -11.84 7.40 -4.96
N MET A 8 -10.96 8.29 -5.39
CA MET A 8 -9.62 7.94 -5.86
C MET A 8 -8.66 8.17 -4.70
N ILE A 9 -7.87 7.14 -4.38
CA ILE A 9 -6.83 7.18 -3.36
C ILE A 9 -5.49 7.17 -4.08
N VAL A 10 -4.68 8.21 -3.88
CA VAL A 10 -3.35 8.34 -4.45
C VAL A 10 -2.34 8.30 -3.32
N THR A 11 -1.44 7.32 -3.36
CA THR A 11 -0.33 7.19 -2.42
C THR A 11 0.93 7.72 -3.07
N LEU A 12 1.48 8.77 -2.48
CA LEU A 12 2.72 9.42 -2.92
C LEU A 12 3.91 8.81 -2.19
N ALA A 13 4.99 8.57 -2.92
CA ALA A 13 6.31 8.27 -2.39
C ALA A 13 7.27 9.37 -2.85
N MET A 14 7.44 10.40 -2.03
CA MET A 14 8.40 11.46 -2.34
C MET A 14 9.84 10.98 -2.02
N PRO A 15 10.83 11.38 -2.84
CA PRO A 15 12.22 10.97 -2.67
C PRO A 15 12.89 11.54 -1.41
N ASN A 16 12.27 12.51 -0.74
CA ASN A 16 12.71 13.05 0.55
C ASN A 16 12.33 12.16 1.75
N GLY A 17 11.76 10.98 1.51
CA GLY A 17 11.32 10.05 2.55
C GLY A 17 9.95 10.38 3.16
N ASN A 18 9.28 11.41 2.64
CA ASN A 18 7.94 11.78 3.08
C ASN A 18 6.88 11.09 2.19
N GLY A 19 5.89 10.46 2.82
CA GLY A 19 4.81 9.75 2.15
C GLY A 19 3.48 10.41 2.46
N GLY A 20 2.59 10.51 1.48
CA GLY A 20 1.28 11.13 1.64
C GLY A 20 0.19 10.31 0.99
N VAL A 21 -0.99 10.27 1.60
CA VAL A 21 -2.19 9.67 1.01
C VAL A 21 -3.16 10.81 0.69
N HIS A 22 -3.54 10.92 -0.57
CA HIS A 22 -4.52 11.89 -1.06
C HIS A 22 -5.79 11.15 -1.47
N VAL A 23 -6.92 11.57 -0.92
CA VAL A 23 -8.24 11.02 -1.26
C VAL A 23 -9.04 12.10 -1.99
N LYS A 24 -9.48 11.79 -3.22
CA LYS A 24 -10.27 12.69 -4.07
C LYS A 24 -11.63 12.05 -4.37
N PRO A 25 -12.77 12.68 -4.03
CA PRO A 25 -14.08 12.18 -4.41
C PRO A 25 -14.31 12.34 -5.91
N MET A 26 -14.90 11.33 -6.53
CA MET A 26 -15.14 11.22 -7.96
C MET A 26 -16.64 10.97 -8.23
N PRO A 27 -17.19 11.53 -9.32
CA PRO A 27 -18.61 11.42 -9.62
C PRO A 27 -19.01 10.01 -10.10
N THR A 28 -18.12 9.30 -10.80
CA THR A 28 -18.37 7.94 -11.32
C THR A 28 -17.09 7.10 -11.33
N VAL A 29 -17.25 5.77 -11.47
CA VAL A 29 -16.12 4.82 -11.55
C VAL A 29 -15.26 5.13 -12.77
N GLU A 30 -15.88 5.42 -13.91
CA GLU A 30 -15.18 5.73 -15.16
C GLU A 30 -14.29 6.97 -15.04
N HIS A 31 -14.79 8.00 -14.37
CA HIS A 31 -14.01 9.19 -14.07
C HIS A 31 -12.84 8.88 -13.14
N CYS A 32 -13.05 8.03 -12.14
CA CYS A 32 -11.99 7.58 -11.25
C CYS A 32 -10.89 6.84 -12.02
N VAL A 33 -11.24 5.86 -12.86
CA VAL A 33 -10.25 5.08 -13.64
C VAL A 33 -9.44 5.97 -14.57
N LYS A 34 -10.09 6.94 -15.26
CA LYS A 34 -9.38 7.88 -16.13
C LYS A 34 -8.39 8.74 -15.34
N ALA A 35 -8.82 9.30 -14.21
CA ALA A 35 -7.94 10.09 -13.36
C ALA A 35 -6.81 9.23 -12.76
N ALA A 36 -7.12 8.01 -12.34
CA ALA A 36 -6.15 7.09 -11.77
C ALA A 36 -5.05 6.70 -12.77
N ASN A 37 -5.41 6.47 -14.04
CA ASN A 37 -4.44 6.22 -15.10
C ASN A 37 -3.51 7.40 -15.36
N ILE A 38 -4.00 8.64 -15.17
CA ILE A 38 -3.17 9.85 -15.30
C ILE A 38 -2.23 9.95 -14.10
N GLU A 39 -2.74 9.83 -12.88
CA GLU A 39 -1.93 9.93 -11.66
C GLU A 39 -0.90 8.80 -11.57
N ALA A 40 -1.22 7.58 -12.02
CA ALA A 40 -0.28 6.46 -12.08
C ALA A 40 0.91 6.67 -13.02
N SER A 41 0.85 7.67 -13.91
CA SER A 41 1.97 8.07 -14.77
C SER A 41 2.95 9.03 -14.07
N ASP A 42 2.59 9.58 -12.90
CA ASP A 42 3.46 10.46 -12.13
C ASP A 42 4.54 9.62 -11.41
N PRO A 43 5.84 9.95 -11.58
CA PRO A 43 6.93 9.21 -10.97
C PRO A 43 6.96 9.25 -9.43
N PHE A 44 6.24 10.19 -8.80
CA PHE A 44 6.12 10.29 -7.35
C PHE A 44 4.90 9.53 -6.80
N VAL A 45 4.05 9.00 -7.68
CA VAL A 45 2.90 8.19 -7.28
C VAL A 45 3.33 6.73 -7.16
N ARG A 46 3.23 6.21 -5.94
CA ARG A 46 3.53 4.80 -5.63
C ARG A 46 2.37 3.88 -5.96
N HIS A 47 1.15 4.34 -5.69
CA HIS A 47 -0.05 3.54 -5.86
C HIS A 47 -1.28 4.41 -6.06
N VAL A 48 -2.20 4.00 -6.93
CA VAL A 48 -3.50 4.62 -7.11
C VAL A 48 -4.58 3.56 -7.08
N GLU A 49 -5.66 3.82 -6.34
CA GLU A 49 -6.80 2.92 -6.20
C GLU A 49 -8.11 3.70 -6.33
N CYS A 50 -9.12 3.09 -6.94
CA CYS A 50 -10.49 3.57 -6.95
C CYS A 50 -11.33 2.70 -6.03
N SER A 51 -11.94 3.30 -5.01
CA SER A 51 -12.74 2.59 -4.01
C SER A 51 -14.09 3.27 -3.78
N GLU A 52 -15.10 2.50 -3.40
CA GLU A 52 -16.42 2.99 -3.01
C GLU A 52 -16.48 3.16 -1.48
N LEU A 53 -16.98 4.29 -0.98
CA LEU A 53 -17.30 4.40 0.45
C LEU A 53 -18.52 3.53 0.74
N ALA A 54 -18.33 2.57 1.65
CA ALA A 54 -19.40 1.79 2.25
C ALA A 54 -19.69 2.34 3.65
N ASP A 55 -20.94 2.70 3.93
CA ASP A 55 -21.40 3.18 5.24
C ASP A 55 -20.61 4.41 5.78
N GLY A 56 -20.21 5.30 4.88
CA GLY A 56 -19.41 6.49 5.21
C GLY A 56 -17.98 6.18 5.65
N LYS A 57 -17.52 4.94 5.50
CA LYS A 57 -16.16 4.49 5.83
C LYS A 57 -15.43 4.05 4.58
N LEU A 58 -14.14 4.36 4.55
CA LEU A 58 -13.23 3.91 3.53
C LEU A 58 -12.41 2.76 4.10
N LEU A 59 -12.59 1.55 3.56
CA LEU A 59 -11.78 0.39 3.91
C LEU A 59 -10.64 0.31 2.90
N LEU A 60 -9.46 0.70 3.36
CA LEU A 60 -8.23 0.64 2.57
C LEU A 60 -7.50 -0.67 2.90
N ASP A 61 -7.50 -1.63 1.98
CA ASP A 61 -6.68 -2.83 2.10
C ASP A 61 -5.28 -2.53 1.55
N PHE A 62 -4.50 -1.75 2.31
CA PHE A 62 -3.10 -1.55 2.00
C PHE A 62 -2.36 -2.86 2.29
N LYS A 63 -2.29 -3.75 1.30
CA LYS A 63 -1.29 -4.81 1.29
C LYS A 63 0.06 -4.16 1.06
N TRP A 64 0.64 -3.61 2.12
CA TRP A 64 2.05 -3.33 2.20
C TRP A 64 2.74 -4.67 2.02
N GLN A 65 3.09 -5.02 0.78
CA GLN A 65 4.16 -5.99 0.57
C GLN A 65 5.40 -5.30 1.10
N ASP A 66 5.64 -5.52 2.38
CA ASP A 66 6.95 -5.46 2.96
C ASP A 66 7.82 -6.39 2.11
N ASP A 67 8.50 -5.82 1.10
CA ASP A 67 9.74 -6.36 0.55
C ASP A 67 10.85 -6.32 1.64
N VAL A 68 10.50 -6.66 2.88
CA VAL A 68 11.46 -7.13 3.85
C VAL A 68 11.80 -8.53 3.37
N LYS A 69 12.82 -8.60 2.52
CA LYS A 69 13.75 -9.74 2.49
C LYS A 69 14.28 -9.94 3.90
N SER A 70 13.47 -10.54 4.76
CA SER A 70 13.87 -11.10 6.04
C SER A 70 14.68 -12.35 5.72
N LYS A 71 15.94 -12.17 5.33
CA LYS A 71 16.96 -13.16 5.66
C LYS A 71 17.22 -13.06 7.17
N ALA A 72 16.24 -13.45 7.98
CA ALA A 72 16.49 -13.92 9.33
C ALA A 72 17.12 -15.31 9.17
N SER A 73 18.43 -15.42 9.33
CA SER A 73 19.01 -15.90 10.59
C SER A 73 18.38 -17.22 11.00
N GLN A 74 18.79 -18.32 10.35
CA GLN A 74 18.62 -19.65 10.93
C GLN A 74 19.72 -19.87 11.96
N HIS A 75 19.28 -19.75 13.22
CA HIS A 75 19.58 -20.63 14.34
C HIS A 75 21.05 -20.82 14.74
N GLY A 76 21.39 -20.21 15.88
CA GLY A 76 22.49 -20.65 16.72
C GLY A 76 22.20 -21.96 17.46
N THR A 77 23.31 -22.52 17.94
CA THR A 77 23.45 -23.30 19.18
C THR A 77 23.20 -24.81 19.12
N ILE A 78 24.28 -25.58 19.03
CA ILE A 78 24.44 -26.79 19.86
C ILE A 78 25.77 -26.70 20.60
N PHE A 79 25.66 -26.65 21.93
CA PHE A 79 26.72 -26.66 22.92
C PHE A 79 27.29 -28.09 23.09
N LYS A 80 28.61 -28.18 23.28
CA LYS A 80 29.42 -29.18 24.02
C LYS A 80 29.22 -30.69 23.75
N THR A 81 30.34 -31.36 23.44
CA THR A 81 31.06 -32.21 24.42
C THR A 81 32.49 -32.52 23.93
N GLN A 82 33.45 -32.30 24.82
CA GLN A 82 34.81 -32.86 24.74
C GLN A 82 34.71 -34.39 24.88
N THR A 83 35.44 -35.18 24.10
CA THR A 83 36.12 -36.37 24.63
C THR A 83 37.34 -36.72 23.78
N LYS A 84 38.43 -36.92 24.52
CA LYS A 84 39.79 -37.30 24.15
C LYS A 84 39.87 -38.84 24.05
N SER A 85 40.53 -39.39 23.03
CA SER A 85 41.33 -40.63 23.10
C SER A 85 42.17 -40.75 21.85
#